data_AF-A0AAU1N132-F1
#
_entry.id   AF-A0AAU1N132-F1
#
_cell.length_a   1.000
_cell.length_b   1.000
_cell.length_c   1.000
_cell.angle_alpha   90.00
_cell.angle_beta   90.00
_cell.angle_gamma   90.00
#
_symmetry.space_group_name_H-M   'P 1'
#
loop_
_entity.id
_entity.type
_entity.pdbx_description
1 polymer ?
#
loop_
_entity_poly.entity_id
_entity_poly.type
_entity_poly.pdbx_seq_one_letter_code
_entity_poly.pdbx_strand_id
1 'polypeptide(L)'
;MAGINRSTGPRQPAVLRRIEELDKQSGTDYFRTLQVYVDNNRNIAATAVTLGVHPNTARYRVEKIQTTFDLDLADLDTFTWLVLHCRYVSRSTAGAKPAN
;
A
#
# COMPACT_ATOMS: atom_id res chain seq x y z
N MET A 1 20.35 22.62 0.20
CA MET A 1 20.59 21.50 -0.74
C MET A 1 19.79 20.29 -0.28
N ALA A 2 18.68 20.01 -0.93
CA ALA A 2 18.08 18.68 -1.06
C ALA A 2 17.22 18.78 -2.32
N GLY A 3 17.72 18.21 -3.42
CA GLY A 3 17.10 18.29 -4.72
C GLY A 3 15.72 17.67 -4.68
N ILE A 4 14.72 18.45 -5.06
CA ILE A 4 13.37 17.98 -5.34
C ILE A 4 13.50 17.12 -6.60
N ASN A 5 13.76 15.81 -6.42
CA ASN A 5 13.91 14.88 -7.51
C ASN A 5 12.54 14.63 -8.14
N ARG A 6 12.17 15.49 -9.09
CA ARG A 6 11.06 15.27 -10.00
C ARG A 6 11.47 14.17 -11.00
N SER A 7 11.33 12.91 -10.62
CA SER A 7 11.54 11.79 -11.53
C SER A 7 10.44 10.77 -11.35
N THR A 8 9.40 10.86 -12.19
CA THR A 8 8.66 9.71 -12.74
C THR A 8 8.63 8.46 -11.85
N GLY A 9 7.74 8.44 -10.85
CA GLY A 9 7.37 7.18 -10.21
C GLY A 9 6.85 6.19 -11.27
N PRO A 10 7.06 4.87 -11.10
CA PRO A 10 6.56 3.86 -12.03
C PRO A 10 5.09 4.14 -12.33
N ARG A 11 4.65 3.97 -13.59
CA ARG A 11 3.25 4.18 -13.99
C ARG A 11 2.34 3.49 -12.96
N GLN A 12 1.74 4.31 -12.10
CA GLN A 12 1.26 3.89 -10.79
C GLN A 12 0.28 2.69 -10.80
N PRO A 13 -0.57 2.44 -11.84
CA PRO A 13 -1.38 1.23 -11.89
C PRO A 13 -0.59 -0.10 -11.96
N ALA A 14 0.64 -0.10 -12.47
CA ALA A 14 1.43 -1.33 -12.62
C ALA A 14 1.93 -1.88 -11.27
N VAL A 15 2.15 -1.01 -10.28
CA VAL A 15 2.65 -1.43 -8.98
C VAL A 15 1.60 -2.20 -8.19
N LEU A 16 0.35 -1.71 -8.16
CA LEU A 16 -0.72 -2.43 -7.46
C LEU A 16 -0.99 -3.79 -8.10
N ARG A 17 -0.98 -3.87 -9.43
CA ARG A 17 -1.07 -5.17 -10.13
C ARG A 17 0.04 -6.13 -9.72
N ARG A 18 1.28 -5.65 -9.62
CA ARG A 18 2.41 -6.48 -9.16
C ARG A 18 2.23 -6.93 -7.72
N ILE A 19 1.72 -6.07 -6.84
CA ILE A 19 1.43 -6.42 -5.44
C ILE A 19 0.34 -7.50 -5.38
N GLU A 20 -0.75 -7.36 -6.13
CA GLU A 20 -1.81 -8.38 -6.22
C GLU A 20 -1.32 -9.70 -6.82
N GLU A 21 -0.47 -9.65 -7.85
CA GLU A 21 0.12 -10.86 -8.46
C GLU A 21 1.05 -11.58 -7.49
N LEU A 22 1.82 -10.85 -6.67
CA LEU A 22 2.68 -11.42 -5.61
C LEU A 22 1.86 -12.01 -4.46
N ASP A 23 0.79 -11.32 -4.05
CA ASP A 23 -0.16 -11.80 -3.03
C ASP A 23 -0.76 -13.15 -3.47
N LYS A 24 -1.17 -13.26 -4.74
CA LYS A 24 -1.67 -14.51 -5.35
C LYS A 24 -0.63 -15.62 -5.45
N GLN A 25 0.64 -15.28 -5.72
CA GLN A 25 1.70 -16.27 -5.92
C GLN A 25 2.33 -16.77 -4.61
N SER A 26 2.47 -15.90 -3.61
CA SER A 26 3.16 -16.21 -2.35
C SER A 26 2.21 -16.41 -1.16
N GLY A 27 0.91 -16.10 -1.29
CA GLY A 27 -0.05 -16.13 -0.18
C GLY A 27 0.30 -15.10 0.91
N THR A 28 1.07 -14.08 0.56
CA THR A 28 1.52 -13.02 1.47
C THR A 28 0.60 -11.82 1.37
N ASP A 29 -0.03 -11.45 2.49
CA ASP A 29 -0.90 -10.26 2.70
C ASP A 29 -0.19 -8.90 2.53
N TYR A 30 0.65 -8.70 1.51
CA TYR A 30 1.34 -7.43 1.28
C TYR A 30 0.36 -6.33 0.87
N PHE A 31 -0.62 -6.67 0.03
CA PHE A 31 -1.68 -5.73 -0.35
C PHE A 31 -2.48 -5.28 0.88
N ARG A 32 -2.88 -6.24 1.71
CA ARG A 32 -3.60 -5.98 2.95
C ARG A 32 -2.76 -5.17 3.95
N THR A 33 -1.47 -5.48 4.07
CA THR A 33 -0.54 -4.71 4.92
C THR A 33 -0.48 -3.26 4.48
N LEU A 34 -0.35 -3.02 3.17
CA LEU A 34 -0.31 -1.69 2.59
C LEU A 34 -1.65 -0.94 2.80
N GLN A 35 -2.77 -1.61 2.57
CA GLN A 35 -4.10 -1.03 2.76
C GLN A 35 -4.31 -0.62 4.22
N VAL A 36 -3.99 -1.49 5.17
CA VAL A 36 -4.10 -1.20 6.60
C VAL A 36 -3.13 -0.08 7.00
N TYR A 37 -1.92 -0.06 6.45
CA TYR A 37 -0.94 1.01 6.71
C TYR A 37 -1.43 2.38 6.26
N VAL A 38 -2.09 2.42 5.11
CA VAL A 38 -2.70 3.63 4.55
C VAL A 38 -3.93 4.06 5.34
N ASP A 39 -4.79 3.12 5.71
CA ASP A 39 -5.98 3.36 6.53
C ASP A 39 -5.61 3.93 7.92
N ASN A 40 -4.52 3.41 8.49
CA ASN A 40 -3.95 3.89 9.75
C ASN A 40 -3.03 5.13 9.58
N ASN A 41 -3.07 5.80 8.44
CA ASN A 41 -2.36 7.06 8.19
C ASN A 41 -0.85 6.98 8.47
N ARG A 42 -0.20 5.90 8.00
CA ARG A 42 1.23 5.57 8.20
C ARG A 42 1.63 5.19 9.64
N ASN A 43 0.66 4.90 10.51
CA ASN A 43 0.94 4.47 11.87
C ASN A 43 1.27 2.97 11.92
N ILE A 44 2.56 2.65 12.03
CA ILE A 44 3.05 1.25 12.14
C ILE A 44 2.47 0.53 13.36
N ALA A 45 2.31 1.21 14.50
CA ALA A 45 1.80 0.58 15.71
C ALA A 45 0.33 0.16 15.54
N ALA A 46 -0.51 1.05 15.00
CA ALA A 46 -1.90 0.75 14.71
C ALA A 46 -2.02 -0.32 13.60
N THR A 47 -1.18 -0.23 12.57
CA THR A 47 -1.10 -1.23 11.49
C THR A 47 -0.78 -2.62 12.04
N ALA A 48 0.17 -2.71 12.96
CA ALA A 48 0.57 -3.96 13.59
C ALA A 48 -0.57 -4.59 14.40
N VAL A 49 -1.30 -3.76 15.17
CA VAL A 49 -2.49 -4.19 15.92
C VAL A 49 -3.56 -4.73 14.96
N THR A 50 -3.88 -4.01 13.89
CA THR A 50 -4.88 -4.45 12.91
C THR A 50 -4.47 -5.71 12.14
N LEU A 51 -3.18 -5.89 11.87
CA LEU A 51 -2.64 -7.09 11.23
C LEU A 51 -2.41 -8.26 12.19
N GLY A 52 -2.52 -8.04 13.51
CA GLY A 52 -2.22 -9.05 14.53
C GLY A 52 -0.75 -9.47 14.59
N VAL A 53 0.18 -8.58 14.18
CA VAL A 53 1.62 -8.84 14.18
C VAL A 53 2.36 -7.88 15.11
N HIS A 54 3.61 -8.21 15.44
CA HIS A 54 4.46 -7.29 16.20
C HIS A 54 4.82 -6.04 15.36
N PRO A 55 4.90 -4.83 15.94
CA PRO A 55 5.26 -3.60 15.22
C PRO A 55 6.58 -3.68 14.45
N ASN A 56 7.57 -4.44 14.94
CA ASN A 56 8.81 -4.67 14.19
C ASN A 56 8.58 -5.51 12.93
N THR A 57 7.70 -6.51 13.00
CA THR A 57 7.32 -7.33 11.85
C THR A 57 6.52 -6.51 10.84
N ALA A 58 5.60 -5.67 11.31
CA ALA A 58 4.85 -4.75 10.43
C ALA A 58 5.80 -3.80 9.70
N ARG A 59 6.75 -3.17 10.41
CA ARG A 59 7.77 -2.30 9.81
C ARG A 59 8.59 -3.02 8.76
N TYR A 60 9.12 -4.20 9.10
CA TYR A 60 9.89 -5.01 8.16
C TYR A 60 9.10 -5.35 6.90
N ARG A 61 7.82 -5.71 7.04
CA ARG A 61 6.94 -5.96 5.88
C ARG A 61 6.77 -4.71 5.02
N VAL A 62 6.56 -3.55 5.63
CA VAL A 62 6.41 -2.27 4.92
C VAL A 62 7.70 -1.91 4.19
N GLU A 63 8.85 -1.98 4.84
CA GLU A 63 10.16 -1.74 4.22
C GLU A 63 10.42 -2.73 3.07
N LYS A 64 10.08 -4.00 3.27
CA LYS A 64 10.21 -5.02 2.22
C LYS A 64 9.33 -4.73 1.02
N ILE A 65 8.12 -4.23 1.22
CA ILE A 65 7.25 -3.76 0.13
C ILE A 65 7.93 -2.57 -0.58
N GLN A 66 8.43 -1.57 0.15
CA GLN A 66 9.12 -0.42 -0.43
C GLN A 66 10.28 -0.86 -1.33
N THR A 67 11.13 -1.77 -0.86
CA THR A 67 12.28 -2.26 -1.63
C THR A 67 11.87 -3.18 -2.79
N THR A 68 10.86 -4.05 -2.60
CA THR A 68 10.44 -5.00 -3.64
C THR A 68 9.75 -4.31 -4.82
N PHE A 69 8.99 -3.26 -4.53
CA PHE A 69 8.18 -2.56 -5.53
C PHE A 69 8.75 -1.19 -5.91
N ASP A 70 9.92 -0.82 -5.37
CA ASP A 70 10.55 0.49 -5.54
C ASP A 70 9.55 1.64 -5.25
N LEU A 71 8.84 1.49 -4.13
CA LEU A 71 7.81 2.42 -3.66
C LEU A 71 8.34 3.24 -2.51
N ASP A 72 8.17 4.55 -2.58
CA ASP A 72 8.39 5.43 -1.43
C ASP A 72 7.05 5.71 -0.72
N LEU A 73 6.80 5.05 0.41
CA LEU A 73 5.60 5.30 1.21
C LEU A 73 5.75 6.47 2.20
N ALA A 74 6.96 7.04 2.32
CA ALA A 74 7.20 8.27 3.07
C ALA A 74 6.83 9.49 2.23
N ASP A 75 6.99 9.39 0.90
CA ASP A 75 6.59 10.41 -0.06
C ASP A 75 5.08 10.69 -0.04
N LEU A 76 4.71 11.98 0.03
CA LEU A 76 3.32 12.40 0.16
C LEU A 76 2.53 12.18 -1.13
N ASP A 77 3.14 12.40 -2.30
CA ASP A 77 2.50 12.21 -3.59
C ASP A 77 2.16 10.74 -3.82
N THR A 78 3.11 9.85 -3.53
CA THR A 78 2.93 8.40 -3.60
C THR A 78 1.86 7.92 -2.63
N PHE A 79 1.91 8.38 -1.38
CA PHE A 79 0.91 8.04 -0.37
C PHE A 79 -0.50 8.52 -0.76
N THR A 80 -0.61 9.77 -1.21
CA THR A 80 -1.89 10.39 -1.61
C THR A 80 -2.49 9.67 -2.79
N TRP A 81 -1.67 9.33 -3.79
CA TRP A 81 -2.11 8.52 -4.92
C TRP A 81 -2.67 7.17 -4.46
N LEU A 82 -2.00 6.50 -3.52
CA LEU A 82 -2.40 5.19 -3.03
C LEU A 82 -3.73 5.23 -2.27
N VAL A 83 -3.91 6.26 -1.42
CA VAL A 83 -5.18 6.56 -0.74
C VAL A 83 -6.29 6.77 -1.77
N LEU A 84 -6.06 7.65 -2.74
CA LEU A 84 -7.05 7.99 -3.77
C LEU A 84 -7.41 6.75 -4.60
N HIS A 85 -6.42 5.96 -5.01
CA HIS A 85 -6.64 4.74 -5.76
C HIS A 85 -7.42 3.71 -4.95
N CYS A 86 -7.05 3.46 -3.69
CA CYS A 86 -7.75 2.51 -2.82
C CYS A 86 -9.22 2.92 -2.63
N ARG A 87 -9.48 4.22 -2.45
CA ARG A 87 -10.84 4.77 -2.35
C ARG A 87 -11.60 4.76 -3.68
N TYR A 88 -10.92 5.01 -4.80
CA TYR A 88 -11.51 5.02 -6.14
C TYR A 88 -11.86 3.62 -6.62
N VAL A 89 -10.94 2.64 -6.47
CA VAL A 89 -11.23 1.22 -6.73
C VAL A 89 -12.38 0.75 -5.88
N SER A 90 -12.40 1.10 -4.59
CA SER A 90 -13.54 0.76 -3.71
C SER A 90 -14.85 1.40 -4.15
N ARG A 91 -14.85 2.58 -4.78
CA ARG A 91 -16.06 3.21 -5.35
C ARG A 91 -16.47 2.63 -6.70
N SER A 92 -15.50 2.25 -7.53
CA SER A 92 -15.74 1.59 -8.82
C SER A 92 -16.31 0.18 -8.62
N THR A 93 -15.85 -0.54 -7.58
CA THR A 93 -16.41 -1.84 -7.18
C THR A 93 -17.58 -1.72 -6.20
N ALA A 94 -17.81 -0.58 -5.53
CA ALA A 94 -19.04 -0.32 -4.77
C ALA A 94 -20.26 -0.03 -5.67
N GLY A 95 -20.09 0.02 -6.99
CA GLY A 95 -21.18 -0.19 -7.95
C GLY A 95 -21.56 -1.68 -8.14
N ALA A 96 -20.86 -2.61 -7.50
CA ALA A 96 -21.06 -4.05 -7.65
C ALA A 96 -20.78 -4.84 -6.35
N LYS A 97 -21.37 -4.41 -5.23
CA LYS A 97 -21.65 -5.32 -4.11
C LYS A 97 -23.16 -5.44 -3.96
N PRO A 98 -23.78 -6.59 -4.32
CA PRO A 98 -25.22 -6.74 -4.20
C PRO A 98 -25.60 -6.68 -2.72
N ALA A 99 -26.67 -5.92 -2.47
CA ALA A 99 -27.39 -5.94 -1.22
C ALA A 99 -27.84 -7.37 -0.91
N ASN A 100 -27.60 -7.80 0.32
CA ASN A 100 -28.40 -8.82 1.00
C ASN A 100 -29.03 -8.15 2.21
#